data_AF-A0A2M7TGE5-F1
#
_entry.id   AF-A0A2M7TGE5-F1
#
_cell.length_a   1.000
_cell.length_b   1.000
_cell.length_c   1.000
_cell.angle_alpha   90.00
_cell.angle_beta   90.00
_cell.angle_gamma   90.00
#
_symmetry.space_group_name_H-M   'P 1'
#
loop_
_entity.id
_entity.type
_entity.pdbx_description
1 polymer ?
#
loop_
_entity_poly.entity_id
_entity_poly.type
_entity_poly.pdbx_seq_one_letter_code
_entity_poly.pdbx_strand_id
1 'polypeptide(L)'
;MYRWIGPISKSVEFQQTTFDYKITDTTKEIMSNSFETVPHSIHLNKFRRYTASIHVYHYGERDHATAHELARFIKDYCKKQSIDVCVSVPEMFGNIIVWPSNASKGNALQFLKNIYPDSSFFMIGDDTPDLDTLEHVDGFFAVGNAGTYVKEKALYVSPETYTKGVIDILTTQF
;
A
#
# COMPACT_ATOMS: atom_id res chain seq x y z
N MET A 1 36.68 13.52 -24.01
CA MET A 1 36.25 14.85 -23.55
C MET A 1 34.73 14.86 -23.55
N TYR A 2 34.11 14.45 -22.43
CA TYR A 2 32.65 14.41 -22.28
C TYR A 2 32.22 15.62 -21.44
N ARG A 3 31.29 16.42 -21.98
CA ARG A 3 30.71 17.58 -21.30
C ARG A 3 29.75 17.11 -20.22
N TRP A 4 30.14 17.33 -18.97
CA TRP A 4 29.27 17.31 -17.80
C TRP A 4 28.42 18.57 -17.82
N ILE A 5 27.09 18.46 -17.89
CA ILE A 5 26.17 19.60 -17.80
C ILE A 5 25.61 19.62 -16.38
N GLY A 6 26.22 20.48 -15.55
CA GLY A 6 25.67 21.29 -14.45
C GLY A 6 24.74 20.68 -13.37
N PRO A 7 24.87 21.13 -12.11
CA PRO A 7 23.95 20.76 -11.03
C PRO A 7 22.60 21.45 -11.22
N ILE A 8 21.49 20.74 -11.01
CA ILE A 8 20.16 21.33 -10.89
C ILE A 8 20.12 22.09 -9.56
N SER A 9 20.58 23.35 -9.57
CA SER A 9 20.35 24.32 -8.52
C SER A 9 19.27 25.30 -8.99
N LYS A 10 18.00 25.00 -8.71
CA LYS A 10 16.95 26.01 -8.58
C LYS A 10 16.16 25.69 -7.33
N SER A 11 16.03 26.72 -6.51
CA SER A 11 15.39 26.79 -5.21
C SER A 11 14.05 26.06 -5.18
N VAL A 12 13.97 24.99 -4.39
CA VAL A 12 12.71 24.43 -3.89
C VAL A 12 12.26 25.32 -2.75
N GLU A 13 11.30 26.21 -2.98
CA GLU A 13 10.62 26.89 -1.89
C GLU A 13 9.66 25.92 -1.23
N PHE A 14 9.91 25.62 0.04
CA PHE A 14 9.08 24.78 0.87
C PHE A 14 7.95 25.62 1.45
N GLN A 15 6.74 25.51 0.91
CA GLN A 15 5.57 26.01 1.61
C GLN A 15 5.15 24.98 2.68
N GLN A 16 5.21 25.39 3.95
CA GLN A 16 4.56 24.65 5.04
C GLN A 16 3.04 24.85 4.89
N THR A 17 2.38 23.93 4.19
CA THR A 17 0.92 23.81 4.25
C THR A 17 0.54 23.12 5.57
N THR A 18 -0.18 23.85 6.42
CA THR A 18 -0.85 23.29 7.60
C THR A 18 -2.00 22.40 7.13
N PHE A 19 -1.83 21.09 7.22
CA PHE A 19 -2.88 20.13 6.90
C PHE A 19 -3.77 19.86 8.12
N ASP A 20 -5.08 19.89 7.89
CA ASP A 20 -6.11 19.46 8.83
C ASP A 20 -6.07 17.92 8.95
N TYR A 21 -6.00 17.40 10.18
CA TYR A 21 -5.65 16.01 10.49
C TYR A 21 -6.79 15.01 10.22
N LYS A 22 -7.15 14.82 8.94
CA LYS A 22 -8.08 13.75 8.50
C LYS A 22 -7.40 12.59 7.76
N ILE A 23 -6.08 12.58 7.66
CA ILE A 23 -5.30 11.56 6.96
C ILE A 23 -4.24 11.02 7.92
N THR A 24 -4.22 9.71 8.18
CA THR A 24 -3.20 9.04 9.01
C THR A 24 -1.83 9.00 8.34
N ASP A 25 -1.77 9.35 7.05
CA ASP A 25 -0.56 9.44 6.27
C ASP A 25 0.00 10.86 6.32
N THR A 26 1.15 11.06 6.95
CA THR A 26 1.91 12.29 6.71
C THR A 26 2.48 12.21 5.32
N THR A 27 2.06 13.13 4.45
CA THR A 27 2.40 13.13 3.05
C THR A 27 3.57 14.08 2.79
N LYS A 28 4.56 13.64 2.01
CA LYS A 28 5.43 14.58 1.30
C LYS A 28 4.75 14.87 -0.02
N GLU A 29 4.56 16.12 -0.39
CA GLU A 29 4.06 16.49 -1.71
C GLU A 29 5.23 16.95 -2.58
N ILE A 30 5.33 16.44 -3.81
CA ILE A 30 6.37 16.84 -4.77
C ILE A 30 5.67 17.49 -5.95
N MET A 31 5.42 18.80 -5.89
CA MET A 31 4.86 19.52 -7.03
C MET A 31 5.95 19.69 -8.10
N SER A 32 5.70 19.18 -9.31
CA SER A 32 6.58 19.40 -10.47
C SER A 32 5.96 20.44 -11.41
N ASN A 33 6.73 21.47 -11.74
CA ASN A 33 6.37 22.49 -12.74
C ASN A 33 6.93 22.16 -14.14
N SER A 34 7.65 21.04 -14.32
CA SER A 34 8.37 20.71 -15.56
C SER A 34 7.62 19.77 -16.50
N PHE A 35 6.43 19.33 -16.11
CA PHE A 35 5.41 18.86 -17.05
C PHE A 35 4.48 20.04 -17.24
N GLU A 36 4.42 20.61 -18.44
CA GLU A 36 3.47 21.67 -18.70
C GLU A 36 2.06 21.21 -18.27
N THR A 37 1.55 21.90 -17.26
CA THR A 37 0.17 22.04 -16.78
C THR A 37 -0.48 21.16 -15.70
N VAL A 38 0.16 20.21 -14.99
CA VAL A 38 -0.54 19.58 -13.81
C VAL A 38 0.36 19.20 -12.61
N PRO A 39 0.03 19.65 -11.37
CA PRO A 39 0.75 19.22 -10.17
C PRO A 39 0.47 17.75 -9.87
N HIS A 40 1.49 16.91 -10.06
CA HIS A 40 1.48 15.56 -9.53
C HIS A 40 1.86 15.63 -8.05
N SER A 41 1.12 14.97 -7.16
CA SER A 41 1.43 14.95 -5.73
C SER A 41 1.84 13.54 -5.28
N ILE A 42 3.15 13.29 -5.11
CA ILE A 42 3.67 11.97 -4.69
C ILE A 42 3.64 11.83 -3.17
N HIS A 43 2.49 11.41 -2.62
CA HIS A 43 2.30 11.28 -1.16
C HIS A 43 2.99 10.05 -0.55
N LEU A 44 4.23 10.19 -0.05
CA LEU A 44 4.93 9.12 0.68
C LEU A 44 4.58 9.13 2.18
N ASN A 45 4.12 8.01 2.73
CA ASN A 45 3.93 7.86 4.17
C ASN A 45 5.30 7.76 4.88
N LYS A 46 5.63 8.77 5.68
CA LYS A 46 6.93 8.88 6.40
C LYS A 46 7.23 7.74 7.38
N PHE A 47 6.22 7.00 7.84
CA PHE A 47 6.39 5.89 8.78
C PHE A 47 6.72 4.57 8.07
N ARG A 48 6.50 4.50 6.75
CA ARG A 48 6.86 3.32 5.95
C ARG A 48 8.34 3.40 5.58
N ARG A 49 9.19 2.66 6.31
CA ARG A 49 10.64 2.60 6.04
C ARG A 49 10.98 1.84 4.76
N TYR A 50 10.17 0.83 4.42
CA TYR A 50 10.49 -0.13 3.36
C TYR A 50 9.40 -0.24 2.29
N THR A 51 8.30 0.50 2.43
CA THR A 51 7.19 0.48 1.48
C THR A 51 6.81 1.90 1.07
N ALA A 52 6.22 2.05 -0.12
CA ALA A 52 5.71 3.32 -0.60
C ALA A 52 4.28 3.15 -1.09
N SER A 53 3.47 4.19 -0.88
CA SER A 53 2.22 4.43 -1.59
C SER A 53 2.43 5.70 -2.38
N ILE A 54 2.17 5.72 -3.68
CA ILE A 54 2.33 6.89 -4.53
C ILE A 54 0.99 7.13 -5.19
N HIS A 55 0.33 8.22 -4.81
CA HIS A 55 -0.93 8.61 -5.42
C HIS A 55 -0.61 9.54 -6.59
N VAL A 56 -1.36 9.40 -7.68
CA VAL A 56 -1.19 10.23 -8.87
C VAL A 56 -2.52 10.91 -9.15
N TYR A 57 -2.49 12.24 -9.19
CA TYR A 57 -3.67 13.06 -9.44
C TYR A 57 -3.45 13.92 -10.68
N HIS A 58 -4.50 14.06 -11.48
CA HIS A 58 -4.57 14.94 -12.63
C HIS A 58 -5.84 15.80 -12.53
N TYR A 59 -5.70 17.13 -12.45
CA TYR A 59 -6.80 18.07 -12.19
C TYR A 59 -7.66 17.73 -10.96
N GLY A 60 -7.03 17.22 -9.88
CA GLY A 60 -7.71 16.86 -8.63
C GLY A 60 -8.35 15.47 -8.63
N GLU A 61 -8.39 14.80 -9.78
CA GLU A 61 -8.91 13.44 -9.94
C GLU A 61 -7.79 12.41 -10.01
N ARG A 62 -8.06 11.14 -9.66
CA ARG A 62 -7.06 10.08 -9.76
C ARG A 62 -6.71 9.78 -11.22
N ASP A 63 -5.41 9.77 -11.53
CA ASP A 63 -4.92 9.45 -12.87
C ASP A 63 -4.32 8.04 -12.93
N HIS A 64 -5.19 7.09 -13.25
CA HIS A 64 -4.81 5.68 -13.37
C HIS A 64 -3.81 5.42 -14.50
N ALA A 65 -3.94 6.12 -15.63
CA ALA A 65 -3.07 5.93 -16.78
C ALA A 65 -1.63 6.31 -16.44
N THR A 66 -1.45 7.50 -15.86
CA THR A 66 -0.15 7.98 -15.40
C THR A 66 0.40 7.13 -14.26
N ALA A 67 -0.45 6.65 -13.33
CA ALA A 67 -0.04 5.71 -12.29
C ALA A 67 0.55 4.42 -12.88
N HIS A 68 -0.06 3.85 -13.92
CA HIS A 68 0.46 2.67 -14.61
C HIS A 68 1.78 2.94 -15.35
N GLU A 69 1.91 4.10 -15.99
CA GLU A 69 3.16 4.49 -16.67
C GLU A 69 4.30 4.66 -15.67
N LEU A 70 4.05 5.39 -14.57
CA LEU A 70 5.03 5.58 -13.50
C LEU A 70 5.38 4.24 -12.82
N ALA A 71 4.40 3.35 -12.61
CA ALA A 71 4.67 2.02 -12.06
C ALA A 71 5.58 1.20 -13.00
N ARG A 72 5.39 1.27 -14.32
CA ARG A 72 6.30 0.63 -15.30
C ARG A 72 7.71 1.22 -15.20
N PHE A 73 7.82 2.54 -15.15
CA PHE A 73 9.11 3.21 -14.99
C PHE A 73 9.84 2.77 -13.71
N ILE A 74 9.14 2.74 -12.56
CA ILE A 74 9.71 2.30 -11.28
C ILE A 74 10.17 0.84 -11.37
N LYS A 75 9.36 -0.06 -11.94
CA LYS A 75 9.74 -1.47 -12.15
C LYS A 75 11.02 -1.59 -12.96
N ASP A 76 11.11 -0.88 -14.09
CA ASP A 76 12.27 -0.93 -14.97
C ASP A 76 13.52 -0.36 -14.30
N TYR A 77 13.37 0.72 -13.54
CA TYR A 77 14.46 1.30 -12.75
C TYR A 77 14.96 0.32 -11.69
N CYS A 78 14.07 -0.24 -10.88
CA CYS A 78 14.42 -1.21 -9.84
C CYS A 78 15.10 -2.45 -10.44
N LYS A 79 14.59 -2.96 -11.55
CA LYS A 79 15.21 -4.09 -12.29
C LYS A 79 16.63 -3.75 -12.75
N LYS A 80 16.85 -2.57 -13.35
CA LYS A 80 18.18 -2.12 -13.79
C LYS A 80 19.18 -1.93 -12.64
N GLN A 81 18.68 -1.52 -11.48
CA GLN A 81 19.51 -1.33 -10.27
C GLN A 81 19.65 -2.59 -9.42
N SER A 82 19.08 -3.73 -9.86
CA SER A 82 19.02 -4.97 -9.08
C SER A 82 18.41 -4.76 -7.67
N ILE A 83 17.42 -3.87 -7.57
CA ILE A 83 16.65 -3.63 -6.35
C ILE A 83 15.48 -4.60 -6.35
N ASP A 84 15.42 -5.47 -5.33
CA ASP A 84 14.40 -6.49 -5.19
C ASP A 84 13.12 -5.94 -4.54
N VAL A 85 12.24 -5.39 -5.37
CA VAL A 85 10.94 -4.85 -4.94
C VAL A 85 9.81 -5.26 -5.88
N CYS A 86 8.63 -5.41 -5.31
CA CYS A 86 7.37 -5.50 -6.00
C CYS A 86 6.78 -4.09 -6.19
N VAL A 87 6.11 -3.90 -7.32
CA VAL A 87 5.40 -2.66 -7.67
C VAL A 87 4.03 -3.06 -8.24
N SER A 88 2.94 -2.52 -7.70
CA SER A 88 1.58 -2.73 -8.24
C SER A 88 0.78 -1.44 -8.27
N VAL A 89 -0.32 -1.48 -9.04
CA VAL A 89 -1.34 -0.43 -9.06
C VAL A 89 -2.68 -1.12 -8.81
N PRO A 90 -3.19 -1.16 -7.57
CA PRO A 90 -4.48 -1.77 -7.29
C PRO A 90 -5.60 -0.98 -7.99
N GLU A 91 -6.47 -1.66 -8.72
CA GLU A 91 -7.53 -1.01 -9.51
C GLU A 91 -8.46 -0.15 -8.64
N MET A 92 -8.80 -0.64 -7.45
CA MET A 92 -9.70 0.06 -6.53
C MET A 92 -9.14 1.39 -6.01
N PHE A 93 -7.81 1.51 -5.91
CA PHE A 93 -7.16 2.64 -5.27
C PHE A 93 -6.40 3.55 -6.24
N GLY A 94 -6.01 3.06 -7.42
CA GLY A 94 -5.32 3.87 -8.42
C GLY A 94 -3.98 4.47 -7.94
N ASN A 95 -3.45 4.01 -6.82
CA ASN A 95 -2.15 4.38 -6.30
C ASN A 95 -1.11 3.31 -6.66
N ILE A 96 0.15 3.69 -6.73
CA ILE A 96 1.25 2.76 -6.90
C ILE A 96 1.69 2.30 -5.51
N ILE A 97 1.74 0.99 -5.29
CA ILE A 97 2.29 0.41 -4.07
C ILE A 97 3.65 -0.20 -4.40
N VAL A 98 4.65 0.09 -3.57
CA VAL A 98 6.00 -0.49 -3.66
C VAL A 98 6.34 -1.17 -2.35
N TRP A 99 6.87 -2.40 -2.40
CA TRP A 99 7.27 -3.17 -1.21
C TRP A 99 8.40 -4.16 -1.54
N PRO A 100 9.15 -4.66 -0.54
CA PRO A 100 10.17 -5.68 -0.76
C PRO A 100 9.57 -6.97 -1.31
N SER A 101 10.21 -7.61 -2.29
CA SER A 101 9.62 -8.80 -2.94
C SER A 101 9.41 -9.99 -1.99
N ASN A 102 10.18 -10.07 -0.92
CA ASN A 102 10.05 -11.09 0.12
C ASN A 102 9.07 -10.73 1.25
N ALA A 103 8.42 -9.57 1.18
CA ALA A 103 7.44 -9.16 2.17
C ALA A 103 6.04 -9.68 1.80
N SER A 104 5.47 -10.50 2.66
CA SER A 104 4.08 -10.99 2.60
C SER A 104 3.48 -11.03 4.00
N LYS A 105 2.14 -11.05 4.11
CA LYS A 105 1.48 -11.17 5.43
C LYS A 105 1.74 -12.56 6.01
N GLY A 106 1.77 -13.60 5.17
CA GLY A 106 2.19 -14.95 5.56
C GLY A 106 3.59 -14.99 6.21
N ASN A 107 4.60 -14.37 5.59
CA ASN A 107 5.95 -14.30 6.15
C ASN A 107 5.99 -13.53 7.49
N ALA A 108 5.22 -12.45 7.59
CA ALA A 108 5.11 -11.69 8.83
C ALA A 108 4.46 -12.52 9.95
N LEU A 109 3.42 -13.28 9.65
CA LEU A 109 2.76 -14.18 10.60
C LEU A 109 3.68 -15.32 11.04
N GLN A 110 4.40 -15.94 10.11
CA GLN A 110 5.38 -16.98 10.43
C GLN A 110 6.45 -16.45 11.39
N PHE A 111 6.93 -15.22 11.17
CA PHE A 111 7.86 -14.56 12.09
C PHE A 111 7.24 -14.34 13.48
N LEU A 112 5.99 -13.87 13.56
CA LEU A 112 5.29 -13.69 14.83
C LEU A 112 5.08 -15.02 15.58
N LYS A 113 4.74 -16.10 14.88
CA LYS A 113 4.60 -17.44 15.46
C LYS A 113 5.89 -17.93 16.12
N ASN A 114 7.05 -17.60 15.54
CA ASN A 114 8.34 -17.93 16.15
C ASN A 114 8.61 -17.15 17.44
N ILE A 115 8.05 -15.94 17.58
CA ILE A 115 8.19 -15.10 18.79
C ILE A 115 7.18 -15.53 19.86
N TYR A 116 5.97 -15.92 19.45
CA TYR A 116 4.86 -16.26 20.32
C TYR A 116 4.36 -17.69 20.05
N PRO A 117 5.15 -18.72 20.38
CA PRO A 117 4.87 -20.11 19.98
C PRO A 117 3.59 -20.69 20.60
N ASP A 118 3.20 -20.20 21.79
CA ASP A 118 2.02 -20.68 22.51
C ASP A 118 0.75 -19.86 22.21
N SER A 119 0.83 -18.89 21.28
CA SER A 119 -0.31 -18.04 20.92
C SER A 119 -1.09 -18.60 19.74
N SER A 120 -2.41 -18.43 19.77
CA SER A 120 -3.26 -18.65 18.61
C SER A 120 -3.32 -17.38 17.75
N PHE A 121 -3.22 -17.56 16.45
CA PHE A 121 -3.24 -16.52 15.45
C PHE A 121 -4.52 -16.60 14.64
N PHE A 122 -5.29 -15.52 14.64
CA PHE A 122 -6.51 -15.39 13.85
C PHE A 122 -6.37 -14.21 12.91
N MET A 123 -6.89 -14.36 11.69
CA MET A 123 -6.88 -13.30 10.68
C MET A 123 -8.30 -12.94 10.30
N ILE A 124 -8.56 -11.63 10.20
CA ILE A 124 -9.78 -11.07 9.64
C ILE A 124 -9.39 -10.35 8.36
N GLY A 125 -9.83 -10.88 7.21
CA GLY A 125 -9.47 -10.37 5.89
C GLY A 125 -10.66 -9.85 5.10
N ASP A 126 -10.36 -9.09 4.05
CA ASP A 126 -11.35 -8.59 3.09
C ASP A 126 -10.92 -8.77 1.62
N ASP A 127 -9.64 -9.05 1.36
CA ASP A 127 -9.11 -9.13 0.01
C ASP A 127 -8.22 -10.36 -0.21
N THR A 128 -8.00 -10.69 -1.48
CA THR A 128 -7.17 -11.80 -1.94
C THR A 128 -5.78 -11.86 -1.33
N PRO A 129 -5.07 -10.74 -1.04
CA PRO A 129 -3.78 -10.81 -0.37
C PRO A 129 -3.85 -11.33 1.07
N ASP A 130 -5.02 -11.39 1.71
CA ASP A 130 -5.17 -11.98 3.04
C ASP A 130 -5.13 -13.51 3.01
N LEU A 131 -5.38 -14.11 1.85
CA LEU A 131 -5.40 -15.57 1.70
C LEU A 131 -4.00 -16.19 1.78
N ASP A 132 -2.94 -15.37 1.66
CA ASP A 132 -1.56 -15.81 1.91
C ASP A 132 -1.31 -16.21 3.38
N THR A 133 -2.25 -15.88 4.28
CA THR A 133 -2.16 -16.18 5.72
C THR A 133 -2.74 -17.53 6.10
N LEU A 134 -3.53 -18.18 5.22
CA LEU A 134 -4.34 -19.35 5.56
C LEU A 134 -3.53 -20.50 6.16
N GLU A 135 -2.31 -20.74 5.67
CA GLU A 135 -1.42 -21.79 6.17
C GLU A 135 -0.78 -21.45 7.52
N HIS A 136 -0.86 -20.19 7.94
CA HIS A 136 -0.18 -19.65 9.11
C HIS A 136 -1.14 -19.22 10.23
N VAL A 137 -2.45 -19.36 10.08
CA VAL A 137 -3.46 -18.94 11.08
C VAL A 137 -4.27 -20.13 11.57
N ASP A 138 -4.72 -20.07 12.81
CA ASP A 138 -5.61 -21.06 13.42
C ASP A 138 -7.07 -20.86 13.00
N GLY A 139 -7.40 -19.65 12.55
CA GLY A 139 -8.69 -19.36 11.95
C GLY A 139 -8.65 -18.12 11.05
N PHE A 140 -9.40 -18.22 9.95
CA PHE A 140 -9.57 -17.14 8.99
C PHE A 140 -11.04 -16.71 8.97
N PHE A 141 -11.27 -15.41 9.08
CA PHE A 141 -12.58 -14.78 9.11
C PHE A 141 -12.66 -13.70 8.05
N ALA A 142 -13.86 -13.40 7.56
CA ALA A 142 -14.04 -12.37 6.55
C ALA A 142 -15.14 -11.37 6.94
N VAL A 143 -14.91 -10.10 6.64
CA VAL A 143 -15.94 -9.05 6.77
C VAL A 143 -16.91 -9.09 5.59
N GLY A 144 -18.10 -8.50 5.76
CA GLY A 144 -19.19 -8.55 4.79
C GLY A 144 -18.88 -7.93 3.43
N ASN A 145 -17.93 -6.99 3.34
CA ASN A 145 -17.49 -6.40 2.07
C ASN A 145 -16.38 -7.21 1.38
N ALA A 146 -15.96 -8.35 1.93
CA ALA A 146 -14.93 -9.18 1.33
C ALA A 146 -15.37 -9.75 -0.03
N GLY A 147 -14.40 -9.97 -0.92
CA GLY A 147 -14.64 -10.63 -2.20
C GLY A 147 -15.18 -12.07 -2.03
N THR A 148 -15.99 -12.56 -2.98
CA THR A 148 -16.59 -13.90 -2.91
C THR A 148 -15.55 -15.00 -2.66
N TYR A 149 -14.44 -14.96 -3.38
CA TYR A 149 -13.35 -15.91 -3.22
C TYR A 149 -12.72 -15.89 -1.81
N VAL A 150 -12.67 -14.73 -1.16
CA VAL A 150 -12.18 -14.60 0.23
C VAL A 150 -13.18 -15.20 1.21
N LYS A 151 -14.48 -14.90 1.03
CA LYS A 151 -15.57 -15.41 1.86
C LYS A 151 -15.66 -16.93 1.85
N GLU A 152 -15.44 -17.55 0.68
CA GLU A 152 -15.44 -19.02 0.53
C GLU A 152 -14.34 -19.73 1.33
N LYS A 153 -13.30 -19.02 1.76
CA LYS A 153 -12.19 -19.56 2.55
C LYS A 153 -12.31 -19.27 4.05
N ALA A 154 -13.30 -18.49 4.46
CA ALA A 154 -13.48 -18.08 5.85
C ALA A 154 -14.30 -19.09 6.67
N LEU A 155 -13.91 -19.29 7.93
CA LEU A 155 -14.66 -20.07 8.91
C LEU A 155 -15.99 -19.40 9.27
N TYR A 156 -15.99 -18.06 9.29
CA TYR A 156 -17.18 -17.25 9.47
C TYR A 156 -17.06 -15.97 8.66
N VAL A 157 -18.19 -15.53 8.10
CA VAL A 157 -18.33 -14.31 7.33
C VAL A 157 -19.32 -13.41 8.06
N SER A 158 -18.84 -12.23 8.50
CA SER A 158 -19.71 -11.25 9.12
C SER A 158 -20.73 -10.72 8.12
N PRO A 159 -22.01 -10.51 8.52
CA PRO A 159 -22.96 -9.75 7.70
C PRO A 159 -22.58 -8.26 7.63
N GLU A 160 -21.76 -7.76 8.55
CA GLU A 160 -21.35 -6.36 8.65
C GLU A 160 -20.06 -6.09 7.89
N THR A 161 -19.87 -4.84 7.43
CA THR A 161 -18.72 -4.43 6.61
C THR A 161 -17.65 -3.69 7.42
N TYR A 162 -16.40 -3.70 6.92
CA TYR A 162 -15.28 -2.92 7.46
C TYR A 162 -15.14 -3.07 8.98
N THR A 163 -14.98 -1.96 9.71
CA THR A 163 -14.83 -1.93 11.17
C THR A 163 -15.99 -2.59 11.91
N LYS A 164 -17.23 -2.45 11.42
CA LYS A 164 -18.38 -3.12 12.06
C LYS A 164 -18.28 -4.63 11.94
N GLY A 165 -17.84 -5.12 10.77
CA GLY A 165 -17.58 -6.54 10.55
C GLY A 165 -16.49 -7.10 11.47
N VAL A 166 -15.42 -6.32 11.69
CA VAL A 166 -14.37 -6.71 12.65
C VAL A 166 -14.93 -6.82 14.07
N ILE A 167 -15.72 -5.85 14.52
CA ILE A 167 -16.34 -5.86 15.85
C ILE A 167 -17.26 -7.08 16.01
N ASP A 168 -18.12 -7.32 15.02
CA ASP A 168 -19.04 -8.45 15.02
C ASP A 168 -18.29 -9.80 15.18
N ILE A 169 -17.25 -10.03 14.39
CA ILE A 169 -16.41 -11.24 14.49
C ILE A 169 -15.81 -11.38 15.91
N LEU A 170 -15.24 -10.30 16.44
CA LEU A 170 -14.62 -10.31 17.76
C LEU A 170 -15.61 -10.58 18.89
N THR A 171 -16.88 -10.18 18.73
CA THR A 171 -17.92 -10.38 19.77
C THR A 171 -18.68 -11.70 19.64
N THR A 172 -18.60 -12.37 18.48
CA THR A 172 -19.37 -13.59 18.21
C THR A 172 -18.52 -14.86 18.15
N GLN A 173 -17.22 -14.74 17.85
CA GLN A 173 -16.33 -15.89 17.64
C GLN A 173 -15.29 -16.08 18.75
N PHE A 174 -15.17 -15.12 19.67
CA PHE A 174 -14.21 -15.11 20.78
C PHE A 174 -14.90 -14.73 22.10
#